data_AF-A0A015L1V4-F1
#
_entry.id   AF-A0A015L1V4-F1
#
_cell.length_a   1.000
_cell.length_b   1.000
_cell.length_c   1.000
_cell.angle_alpha   90.00
_cell.angle_beta   90.00
_cell.angle_gamma   90.00
#
_symmetry.space_group_name_H-M   'P 1'
#
loop_
_entity.id
_entity.type
_entity.pdbx_description
1 polymer ?
#
loop_
_entity_poly.entity_id
_entity_poly.type
_entity_poly.pdbx_seq_one_letter_code
_entity_poly.pdbx_strand_id
1 'polypeptide(L)'
;MSLLFASTKLARARQLKRQTRRVFKFDSVTDTQWTEFADKADALCDVSSSTFSSWHINQMCEYLQSRILKAANVTLPSSIVGNNYTPKVPKDLEILTQHYQFLNRLMHSIRLLRKTLSAGEGI
;
A
#
# COMPACT_ATOMS: atom_id res chain seq x y z
N MET A 1 3.92 6.60 22.47
CA MET A 1 3.09 6.52 21.25
C MET A 1 2.15 5.34 21.40
N SER A 2 0.83 5.52 21.30
CA SER A 2 -0.13 4.41 21.41
C SER A 2 -0.12 3.55 20.14
N LEU A 3 -0.34 2.24 20.30
CA LEU A 3 -0.43 1.27 19.19
C LEU A 3 -1.45 1.69 18.13
N LEU A 4 -2.60 2.23 18.55
CA LEU A 4 -3.64 2.70 17.64
C LEU A 4 -3.21 3.89 16.77
N PHE A 5 -2.43 4.82 17.32
CA PHE A 5 -1.93 5.94 16.53
C PHE A 5 -0.95 5.47 15.44
N ALA A 6 -0.10 4.49 15.77
CA ALA A 6 0.79 3.87 14.79
C ALA A 6 0.01 3.10 13.71
N SER A 7 -1.00 2.31 14.11
CA SER A 7 -1.84 1.53 13.20
C SER A 7 -2.68 2.41 12.27
N THR A 8 -3.28 3.48 12.78
CA THR A 8 -4.07 4.43 11.97
C THR A 8 -3.19 5.22 11.00
N LYS A 9 -2.00 5.65 11.42
CA LYS A 9 -1.02 6.30 10.52
C LYS A 9 -0.56 5.37 9.41
N LEU A 10 -0.28 4.11 9.73
CA LEU A 10 0.11 3.09 8.75
C LEU A 10 -1.04 2.78 7.77
N ALA A 11 -2.26 2.62 8.27
CA ALA A 11 -3.45 2.42 7.45
C ALA A 11 -3.68 3.60 6.51
N ARG A 12 -3.54 4.83 7.01
CA ARG A 12 -3.66 6.07 6.21
C ARG A 12 -2.57 6.16 5.14
N ALA A 13 -1.32 5.82 5.47
CA ALA A 13 -0.22 5.79 4.48
C ALA A 13 -0.48 4.74 3.38
N ARG A 14 -0.98 3.56 3.73
CA ARG A 14 -1.38 2.52 2.76
C ARG A 14 -2.56 2.98 1.90
N GLN A 15 -3.51 3.71 2.48
CA GLN A 15 -4.66 4.25 1.76
C GLN A 15 -4.26 5.38 0.80
N LEU A 16 -3.36 6.27 1.20
CA LEU A 16 -2.79 7.30 0.31
C LEU A 16 -1.99 6.69 -0.84
N LYS A 17 -1.22 5.62 -0.59
CA LYS A 17 -0.57 4.85 -1.69
C LYS A 17 -1.58 4.18 -2.64
N ARG A 18 -2.82 3.94 -2.21
CA ARG A 18 -3.91 3.43 -3.05
C ARG A 18 -4.69 4.53 -3.78
N GLN A 19 -4.39 5.81 -3.53
CA GLN A 19 -5.05 6.92 -4.21
C GLN A 19 -4.56 7.10 -5.65
N THR A 20 -3.57 6.37 -6.14
CA THR A 20 -3.18 6.45 -7.54
C THR A 20 -3.36 5.10 -8.20
N ARG A 21 -4.01 5.09 -9.37
CA ARG A 21 -4.10 3.91 -10.22
C ARG A 21 -3.50 4.25 -11.59
N ARG A 22 -2.67 3.35 -12.10
CA ARG A 22 -2.16 3.44 -13.46
C ARG A 22 -3.24 2.91 -14.39
N VAL A 23 -3.62 3.71 -15.38
CA VAL A 23 -4.57 3.34 -16.44
C VAL A 23 -3.83 3.36 -17.75
N PHE A 24 -3.79 2.22 -18.45
CA PHE A 24 -3.20 2.12 -19.78
C PHE A 24 -4.15 2.72 -20.81
N LYS A 25 -3.61 3.49 -21.75
CA LYS A 25 -4.37 4.17 -22.80
C LYS A 25 -4.22 3.40 -24.12
N PHE A 26 -4.96 2.30 -24.24
CA PHE A 26 -4.87 1.42 -25.40
C PHE A 26 -5.22 2.12 -26.72
N ASP A 27 -6.13 3.09 -26.70
CA ASP A 27 -6.57 3.85 -27.89
C ASP A 27 -5.46 4.71 -28.52
N SER A 28 -4.38 4.97 -27.77
CA SER A 28 -3.23 5.77 -28.23
C SER A 28 -2.00 4.92 -28.57
N VAL A 29 -2.10 3.59 -28.49
CA VAL A 29 -0.97 2.69 -28.74
C VAL A 29 -0.77 2.55 -30.24
N THR A 30 0.44 2.84 -30.69
CA THR A 30 0.86 2.64 -32.08
C THR A 30 1.30 1.20 -32.32
N ASP A 31 1.28 0.75 -33.58
CA ASP A 31 1.74 -0.60 -33.94
C ASP A 31 3.18 -0.87 -33.49
N THR A 32 4.05 0.14 -33.57
CA THR A 32 5.45 0.04 -33.12
C THR A 32 5.55 -0.19 -31.61
N GLN A 33 4.69 0.44 -30.80
CA GLN A 33 4.64 0.20 -29.36
C GLN A 33 4.07 -1.17 -29.02
N TRP A 34 3.16 -1.70 -29.83
CA TRP A 34 2.70 -3.09 -29.68
C TRP A 34 3.81 -4.09 -29.98
N THR A 35 4.60 -3.85 -31.03
CA THR A 35 5.79 -4.67 -31.33
C THR A 35 6.80 -4.60 -30.20
N GLU A 36 7.14 -3.39 -29.72
CA GLU A 36 8.07 -3.20 -28.61
C GLU A 36 7.58 -3.87 -27.32
N PHE A 37 6.27 -3.81 -27.05
CA PHE A 37 5.64 -4.53 -25.94
C PHE A 37 5.82 -6.04 -26.07
N ALA A 38 5.55 -6.61 -27.25
CA ALA A 38 5.67 -8.04 -27.50
C ALA A 38 7.12 -8.50 -27.33
N ASP A 39 8.07 -7.80 -27.97
CA ASP A 39 9.51 -8.09 -27.84
C ASP A 39 9.96 -8.03 -26.38
N LYS A 40 9.44 -7.06 -25.61
CA LYS A 40 9.77 -6.94 -24.19
C LYS A 40 9.14 -8.05 -23.35
N ALA A 41 7.91 -8.44 -23.65
CA ALA A 41 7.23 -9.54 -22.95
C ALA A 41 7.95 -10.86 -23.18
N ASP A 42 8.34 -11.14 -24.42
CA ASP A 42 9.09 -12.34 -24.80
C ASP A 42 10.47 -12.35 -24.15
N ALA A 43 11.19 -11.23 -24.17
CA ALA A 43 12.50 -11.12 -23.50
C ALA A 43 12.42 -11.31 -21.97
N LEU A 44 11.25 -11.04 -21.36
CA LEU A 44 11.04 -11.25 -19.93
C LEU A 44 10.65 -12.70 -19.59
N CYS A 45 10.25 -13.51 -20.58
CA CYS A 45 9.95 -14.93 -20.43
C CYS A 45 11.26 -15.75 -20.46
N ASP A 46 11.83 -15.93 -19.28
CA ASP A 46 13.10 -16.62 -19.02
C ASP A 46 12.97 -18.13 -18.82
N VAL A 47 11.74 -18.66 -18.78
CA VAL A 47 11.47 -20.07 -18.46
C VAL A 47 11.32 -20.89 -19.75
N SER A 48 11.95 -22.06 -19.80
CA SER A 48 11.80 -22.98 -20.93
C SER A 48 10.37 -23.50 -21.05
N SER A 49 9.92 -23.74 -22.28
CA SER A 49 8.57 -24.27 -22.53
C SER A 49 8.28 -25.58 -21.79
N SER A 50 9.28 -26.44 -21.62
CA SER A 50 9.14 -27.72 -20.88
C SER A 50 8.89 -27.49 -19.40
N THR A 51 9.64 -26.58 -18.77
CA THR A 51 9.46 -26.19 -17.38
C THR A 51 8.13 -25.50 -17.17
N PHE A 52 7.74 -24.61 -18.08
CA PHE A 52 6.46 -23.93 -18.01
C PHE A 52 5.29 -24.91 -18.10
N SER A 53 5.36 -25.90 -19.00
CA SER A 53 4.31 -26.89 -19.20
C SER A 53 4.09 -27.86 -18.03
N SER A 54 5.08 -28.00 -17.14
CA SER A 54 4.97 -28.86 -15.96
C SER A 54 4.36 -28.16 -14.74
N TRP A 55 4.12 -26.85 -14.84
CA TRP A 55 3.55 -26.07 -13.74
C TRP A 55 2.05 -26.27 -13.61
N HIS A 56 1.53 -26.00 -12.41
CA HIS A 56 0.10 -25.91 -12.20
C HIS A 56 -0.48 -24.67 -12.90
N ILE A 57 -1.70 -24.76 -13.41
CA ILE A 57 -2.35 -23.68 -14.19
C ILE A 57 -2.32 -22.32 -13.48
N ASN A 58 -2.55 -22.29 -12.17
CA ASN A 58 -2.49 -21.03 -11.40
C ASN A 58 -1.09 -20.40 -11.43
N GLN A 59 -0.02 -21.21 -11.33
CA GLN A 59 1.35 -20.71 -11.40
C GLN A 59 1.68 -20.21 -12.81
N MET A 60 1.20 -20.89 -13.85
CA MET A 60 1.32 -20.43 -15.23
C MET A 60 0.64 -19.07 -15.42
N CYS A 61 -0.59 -18.92 -14.93
CA CYS A 61 -1.34 -17.67 -14.99
C CYS A 61 -0.65 -16.54 -14.23
N GLU A 62 -0.20 -16.76 -13.00
CA GLU A 62 0.51 -15.75 -12.20
C GLU A 62 1.82 -15.32 -12.86
N TYR A 63 2.58 -16.27 -13.40
CA TYR A 63 3.82 -15.99 -14.11
C TYR A 63 3.55 -15.14 -15.35
N LEU A 64 2.65 -15.57 -16.23
CA LEU A 64 2.32 -14.83 -17.46
C LEU A 64 1.78 -13.44 -17.13
N GLN A 65 0.87 -13.33 -16.17
CA GLN A 65 0.33 -12.05 -15.71
C GLN A 65 1.45 -11.12 -15.24
N SER A 66 2.41 -11.63 -14.46
CA SER A 66 3.54 -10.85 -13.97
C SER A 66 4.45 -10.35 -15.11
N ARG A 67 4.73 -11.19 -16.11
CA ARG A 67 5.55 -10.81 -17.28
C ARG A 67 4.84 -9.78 -18.16
N ILE A 68 3.57 -10.01 -18.49
CA ILE A 68 2.72 -9.09 -19.25
C ILE A 68 2.65 -7.72 -18.56
N LEU A 69 2.37 -7.70 -17.24
CA LEU A 69 2.29 -6.44 -16.50
C LEU A 69 3.63 -5.71 -16.44
N LYS A 70 4.75 -6.42 -16.29
CA LYS A 70 6.08 -5.81 -16.30
C LYS A 70 6.42 -5.19 -17.65
N ALA A 71 6.16 -5.89 -18.76
CA ALA A 71 6.35 -5.35 -20.11
C ALA A 71 5.47 -4.12 -20.35
N ALA A 72 4.16 -4.24 -20.08
CA ALA A 72 3.19 -3.17 -20.26
C ALA A 72 3.57 -1.90 -19.49
N ASN A 73 4.08 -2.04 -18.27
CA ASN A 73 4.49 -0.92 -17.43
C ASN A 73 5.68 -0.12 -17.98
N VAL A 74 6.47 -0.69 -18.89
CA VAL A 74 7.65 -0.08 -19.50
C VAL A 74 7.31 0.50 -20.87
N THR A 75 6.55 -0.24 -21.69
CA THR A 75 6.35 0.09 -23.11
C THR A 75 5.03 0.81 -23.38
N LEU A 76 3.96 0.48 -22.65
CA LEU A 76 2.64 1.02 -22.97
C LEU A 76 2.41 2.40 -22.35
N PRO A 77 1.78 3.33 -23.11
CA PRO A 77 1.37 4.62 -22.60
C PRO A 77 0.36 4.44 -21.46
N SER A 78 0.65 5.06 -20.33
CA SER A 78 -0.24 5.03 -19.18
C SER A 78 -0.33 6.40 -18.52
N SER A 79 -1.49 6.68 -17.95
CA SER A 79 -1.69 7.84 -17.08
C SER A 79 -1.88 7.37 -15.64
N ILE A 80 -1.26 8.10 -14.72
CA ILE A 80 -1.53 7.92 -13.30
C ILE A 80 -2.78 8.73 -12.98
N VAL A 81 -3.89 8.03 -12.75
CA VAL A 81 -5.15 8.64 -12.32
C VAL A 81 -5.15 8.68 -10.81
N GLY A 82 -5.14 9.90 -10.27
CA GLY A 82 -5.40 10.14 -8.86
C GLY A 82 -6.88 9.96 -8.54
N ASN A 83 -7.17 9.20 -7.50
CA ASN A 83 -8.42 9.25 -6.79
C ASN A 83 -8.43 10.55 -5.99
N ASN A 84 -9.02 11.59 -6.58
CA ASN A 84 -9.21 12.90 -5.93
C ASN A 84 -10.13 12.81 -4.71
N TYR A 85 -10.74 11.65 -4.45
CA TYR A 85 -11.45 11.38 -3.21
C TYR A 85 -10.46 11.36 -2.05
N THR A 86 -10.57 12.37 -1.18
CA THR A 86 -9.98 12.32 0.16
C THR A 86 -10.97 11.57 1.05
N PRO A 87 -10.72 10.30 1.40
CA PRO A 87 -11.60 9.57 2.30
C PRO A 87 -11.63 10.30 3.63
N LYS A 88 -12.82 10.78 4.00
CA LYS A 88 -13.05 11.38 5.31
C LYS A 88 -12.67 10.35 6.37
N VAL A 89 -11.95 10.79 7.40
CA VAL A 89 -11.73 9.94 8.57
C VAL A 89 -13.11 9.60 9.13
N PRO A 90 -13.46 8.32 9.31
CA PRO A 90 -14.74 7.96 9.89
C PRO A 90 -14.87 8.60 11.28
N LYS A 91 -16.05 9.17 11.57
CA LYS A 91 -16.31 9.87 12.85
C LYS A 91 -15.96 8.99 14.07
N ASP A 92 -16.27 7.70 14.00
CA ASP A 92 -15.97 6.75 15.07
C ASP A 92 -14.48 6.59 15.32
N LEU A 93 -13.66 6.65 14.27
CA LEU A 93 -12.20 6.55 14.39
C LEU A 93 -11.62 7.84 15.00
N GLU A 94 -12.21 8.98 14.69
CA GLU A 94 -11.86 10.27 15.28
C GLU A 94 -12.18 10.28 16.78
N ILE A 95 -13.39 9.87 17.16
CA ILE A 95 -13.83 9.73 18.55
C ILE A 95 -12.91 8.76 19.32
N LEU A 96 -12.63 7.59 18.75
CA LEU A 96 -11.74 6.61 19.37
C LEU A 96 -10.32 7.17 19.59
N THR A 97 -9.81 7.95 18.63
CA THR A 97 -8.51 8.60 18.74
C THR A 97 -8.49 9.62 19.88
N GLN A 98 -9.55 10.41 20.03
CA GLN A 98 -9.68 11.38 21.13
C GLN A 98 -9.74 10.70 22.50
N HIS A 99 -10.54 9.64 22.65
CA HIS A 99 -10.61 8.88 23.90
C HIS A 99 -9.25 8.31 24.31
N TYR A 100 -8.48 7.78 23.35
CA TYR A 100 -7.14 7.27 23.64
C TYR A 100 -6.14 8.37 24.01
N GLN A 101 -6.24 9.55 23.40
CA GLN A 101 -5.41 10.69 23.79
C GLN A 101 -5.72 11.13 25.22
N PHE A 102 -7.00 11.16 25.60
CA PHE A 102 -7.42 11.46 26.96
C PHE A 102 -6.88 10.44 27.96
N LEU A 103 -7.07 9.14 27.71
CA LEU A 103 -6.56 8.07 28.58
C LEU A 103 -5.04 8.12 28.73
N ASN A 104 -4.30 8.41 27.66
CA ASN A 104 -2.85 8.59 27.74
C ASN A 104 -2.45 9.77 28.63
N ARG A 105 -3.15 10.91 28.53
CA ARG A 105 -2.92 12.07 29.40
C ARG A 105 -3.23 11.73 30.85
N LEU A 106 -4.36 11.06 31.11
CA LEU A 106 -4.76 10.63 32.45
C LEU A 106 -3.70 9.71 33.06
N MET A 107 -3.28 8.68 32.32
CA MET A 107 -2.25 7.74 32.76
C MET A 107 -0.91 8.45 33.03
N HIS A 108 -0.54 9.43 32.20
CA HIS A 108 0.64 10.25 32.44
C HIS A 108 0.53 11.06 33.74
N SER A 109 -0.61 11.72 33.97
CA SER A 109 -0.86 12.47 35.21
C SER A 109 -0.83 11.56 36.45
N ILE A 110 -1.42 10.37 36.39
CA ILE A 110 -1.37 9.39 37.48
C ILE A 110 0.08 8.97 37.77
N ARG A 111 0.88 8.73 36.73
CA ARG A 111 2.31 8.40 36.90
C ARG A 111 3.09 9.54 37.54
N LEU A 112 2.82 10.79 37.15
CA LEU A 112 3.44 11.96 37.78
C LEU A 112 3.06 12.07 39.26
N LEU A 113 1.77 11.94 39.58
CA LEU A 113 1.28 11.99 40.97
C LEU A 113 1.90 10.89 41.85
N ARG A 114 2.02 9.67 41.32
CA ARG A 114 2.73 8.58 42.03
C ARG A 114 4.20 8.94 42.27
N LYS A 115 4.87 9.51 41.28
CA LYS A 115 6.28 9.92 41.42
C LYS A 115 6.47 11.01 42.48
N THR A 116 5.56 11.98 42.56
CA THR A 116 5.62 13.05 43.57
C THR A 116 5.26 12.55 44.96
N LEU A 117 4.32 11.60 45.08
CA LEU A 117 3.94 11.01 46.36
C LEU A 117 5.07 10.14 46.95
N SER A 118 5.71 9.30 46.14
CA SER A 118 6.86 8.49 46.58
C SER A 118 8.12 9.32 46.89
N ALA A 119 8.22 10.56 46.42
CA ALA A 119 9.30 11.48 46.79
C ALA A 119 9.02 12.24 48.11
N GLY A 120 7.76 12.30 48.54
CA GLY A 120 7.35 12.97 49.78
C GLY A 120 7.38 12.05 51.02
N GLU A 121 7.49 10.73 50.87
CA GLU A 121 7.63 9.77 51.98
C GLU A 121 9.07 9.62 52.49
N GLY A 122 10.00 10.47 52.02
CA GLY A 122 11.42 10.48 52.40
C GLY A 122 11.88 11.74 53.12
N ILE A 123 11.03 12.37 53.92
CA ILE A 123 11.38 13.45 54.86
C ILE A 123 10.84 13.11 56.25
#